data_AF-A0A8J4TM14-F1
#
_entry.id   AF-A0A8J4TM14-F1
#
_cell.length_a   1.000
_cell.length_b   1.000
_cell.length_c   1.000
_cell.angle_alpha   90.00
_cell.angle_beta   90.00
_cell.angle_gamma   90.00
#
_symmetry.space_group_name_H-M   'P 1'
#
loop_
_entity.id
_entity.type
_entity.pdbx_description
1 polymer ?
#
loop_
_entity_poly.entity_id
_entity_poly.type
_entity_poly.pdbx_seq_one_letter_code
_entity_poly.pdbx_strand_id
1 'polypeptide(L)'
;MPISQGKIMPELRSYCEPGVSMQRVWTDNGFAPCFFFTLVPAVLGTLAVLLGTFHCICFARYGTSIESRYVPRSCLYKLQLVLSVLLGLQALVWMTFRVVQDSLVPGYVVLCGCLYALAWGWATALLRVERKRVLVMDRTRGHSAVLLLYWTAAFVAENLAFVSWESPRWWWGFENPEQLVEFAFWLFRYVCSGTLFFIGLKAPGLPRRPYSLLINEDERDVESDGQPLLGGAAQSQSAWIDFRRKVRLLLPYMWPSGSVVLQLLVLLCLGLLGAERAINVFVPIYYKNIVNDLTGGSPWKTLATTVCIYVLLKFLQGGGAGSSGFVSNVRTFLWIRVQQYTGRVVQVRLFAHLHSLSLRWHLQRRTGEVLRSIDRGTSSIDSLLSYIVFSIFPTIADIVIAIIYFISNFNAWFGLIVFVCMALYLTLTVIITEWRTKYRREMNTQDNNAKAKAVDSLLNFETVKYYNAEEYEVGRFEEAILKYQSLEWLTNASLALLNQTQNLIIGAGLLAGSLLCAYFVSEGKFQVGDYVLFGTYIIQLYTPLNWFGTYYRVIQRSFIDMESMFKLFDEEEEVKDDVNARALQYKRGEIEFENVSFSYIEGKEILKDVSFTVLPGQTVAL
;
A
#
# COMPACT_ATOMS: atom_id res chain seq x y z
N MET A 1 57.78 48.96 -34.67
CA MET A 1 57.22 49.83 -33.62
C MET A 1 55.91 50.42 -34.12
N PRO A 2 54.83 50.49 -33.33
CA PRO A 2 54.54 49.84 -32.05
C PRO A 2 53.30 48.90 -32.12
N ILE A 3 53.12 48.16 -31.03
CA ILE A 3 52.03 47.25 -30.68
C ILE A 3 50.93 48.05 -29.95
N SER A 4 49.65 47.76 -30.23
CA SER A 4 48.50 48.09 -29.36
C SER A 4 47.35 47.14 -29.73
N GLN A 5 47.34 45.90 -29.22
CA GLN A 5 46.43 45.45 -28.15
C GLN A 5 44.99 45.94 -28.22
N GLY A 6 44.07 44.96 -28.31
CA GLY A 6 42.63 45.14 -28.19
C GLY A 6 41.85 43.85 -28.40
N LYS A 7 42.28 42.72 -27.77
CA LYS A 7 41.34 41.63 -27.50
C LYS A 7 40.28 42.24 -26.59
N ILE A 8 39.09 42.50 -27.11
CA ILE A 8 37.96 42.96 -26.30
C ILE A 8 37.64 41.81 -25.35
N MET A 9 38.14 41.88 -24.12
CA MET A 9 37.61 41.08 -23.03
C MET A 9 36.16 41.53 -22.83
N PRO A 10 35.19 40.61 -22.65
CA PRO A 10 33.81 41.00 -22.38
C PRO A 10 33.77 41.83 -21.10
N GLU A 11 33.41 43.11 -21.21
CA GLU A 11 33.24 43.98 -20.04
C GLU A 11 31.88 43.71 -19.39
N LEU A 12 31.91 43.32 -18.10
CA LEU A 12 30.72 43.09 -17.29
C LEU A 12 30.16 44.45 -16.80
N ARG A 13 29.02 44.92 -17.32
CA ARG A 13 28.41 46.20 -16.89
C ARG A 13 27.48 46.10 -15.69
N SER A 14 26.53 45.15 -15.68
CA SER A 14 25.52 44.98 -14.62
C SER A 14 25.02 43.53 -14.53
N TYR A 15 24.53 43.11 -13.35
CA TYR A 15 24.10 41.72 -13.13
C TYR A 15 22.83 41.36 -13.94
N CYS A 16 21.86 42.28 -14.03
CA CYS A 16 20.68 42.18 -14.89
C CYS A 16 20.75 43.20 -16.04
N GLU A 17 19.88 43.01 -17.05
CA GLU A 17 19.66 43.95 -18.16
C GLU A 17 19.21 45.35 -17.67
N PRO A 18 19.51 46.43 -18.43
CA PRO A 18 19.14 47.79 -18.05
C PRO A 18 17.61 47.94 -17.91
N GLY A 19 17.16 48.33 -16.71
CA GLY A 19 15.74 48.49 -16.38
C GLY A 19 15.09 47.31 -15.63
N VAL A 20 15.81 46.21 -15.40
CA VAL A 20 15.33 45.03 -14.66
C VAL A 20 16.09 44.88 -13.34
N SER A 21 15.36 44.74 -12.24
CA SER A 21 15.94 44.47 -10.91
C SER A 21 15.59 43.07 -10.44
N MET A 22 16.47 42.45 -9.67
CA MET A 22 16.25 41.12 -9.06
C MET A 22 15.04 41.09 -8.10
N GLN A 23 14.61 42.25 -7.59
CA GLN A 23 13.50 42.38 -6.66
C GLN A 23 12.12 42.30 -7.33
N ARG A 24 12.02 42.55 -8.65
CA ARG A 24 10.76 42.42 -9.40
C ARG A 24 10.66 41.01 -10.00
N VAL A 25 9.93 40.14 -9.31
CA VAL A 25 9.73 38.73 -9.70
C VAL A 25 8.84 38.58 -10.94
N TRP A 26 7.83 39.45 -11.07
CA TRP A 26 6.85 39.42 -12.15
C TRP A 26 6.88 40.73 -12.94
N THR A 27 7.05 40.63 -14.26
CA THR A 27 7.07 41.78 -15.19
C THR A 27 6.43 41.36 -16.52
N ASP A 28 5.57 42.21 -17.08
CA ASP A 28 4.93 42.00 -18.40
C ASP A 28 4.33 40.60 -18.59
N ASN A 29 3.40 40.21 -17.71
CA ASN A 29 2.68 38.93 -17.74
C ASN A 29 3.55 37.66 -17.66
N GLY A 30 4.74 37.75 -17.07
CA GLY A 30 5.58 36.57 -16.80
C GLY A 30 6.71 36.81 -15.80
N PHE A 31 7.52 35.77 -15.56
CA PHE A 31 8.72 35.86 -14.75
C PHE A 31 9.79 36.71 -15.43
N ALA A 32 10.47 37.57 -14.66
CA ALA A 32 11.65 38.27 -15.15
C ALA A 32 12.77 37.28 -15.49
N PRO A 33 13.37 37.29 -16.71
CA PRO A 33 14.42 36.37 -17.10
C PRO A 33 15.62 36.37 -16.13
N CYS A 34 16.05 37.55 -15.66
CA CYS A 34 17.13 37.67 -14.68
C CYS A 34 16.83 36.94 -13.36
N PHE A 35 15.58 36.97 -12.89
CA PHE A 35 15.16 36.26 -11.67
C PHE A 35 15.12 34.74 -11.90
N PHE A 36 14.48 34.29 -12.99
CA PHE A 36 14.34 32.87 -13.32
C PHE A 36 15.69 32.18 -13.54
N PHE A 37 16.55 32.76 -14.38
CA PHE A 37 17.88 32.24 -14.69
C PHE A 37 18.91 32.42 -13.55
N THR A 38 18.54 33.08 -12.45
CA THR A 38 19.34 33.10 -11.22
C THR A 38 18.84 32.08 -10.20
N LEU A 39 17.52 32.02 -9.98
CA LEU A 39 16.91 31.16 -8.98
C LEU A 39 17.06 29.67 -9.32
N VAL A 40 16.73 29.28 -10.56
CA VAL A 40 16.70 27.87 -10.95
C VAL A 40 18.08 27.20 -10.87
N PRO A 41 19.17 27.77 -11.42
CA PRO A 41 20.50 27.18 -11.29
C PRO A 41 21.01 27.19 -9.84
N ALA A 42 20.62 28.18 -9.03
CA ALA A 42 20.99 28.22 -7.61
C ALA A 42 20.31 27.11 -6.81
N VAL A 43 19.01 26.87 -7.03
CA VAL A 43 18.29 25.77 -6.37
C VAL A 43 18.81 24.41 -6.84
N LEU A 44 19.00 24.21 -8.14
CA LEU A 44 19.55 22.95 -8.66
C LEU A 44 21.01 22.74 -8.22
N GLY A 45 21.82 23.80 -8.21
CA GLY A 45 23.21 23.77 -7.74
C GLY A 45 23.31 23.45 -6.25
N THR A 46 22.48 24.04 -5.40
CA THR A 46 22.44 23.74 -3.96
C THR A 46 21.99 22.31 -3.69
N LEU A 47 20.95 21.82 -4.39
CA LEU A 47 20.50 20.44 -4.29
C LEU A 47 21.60 19.46 -4.73
N ALA A 48 22.24 19.70 -5.88
CA ALA A 48 23.28 18.83 -6.40
C ALA A 48 24.54 18.85 -5.52
N VAL A 49 25.04 20.03 -5.15
CA VAL A 49 26.30 20.17 -4.42
C VAL A 49 26.12 19.79 -2.95
N LEU A 50 25.15 20.34 -2.21
CA LEU A 50 25.03 20.05 -0.77
C LEU A 50 24.55 18.62 -0.51
N LEU A 51 23.41 18.24 -1.09
CA LEU A 51 22.85 16.90 -0.85
C LEU A 51 23.67 15.83 -1.56
N GLY A 52 24.16 16.11 -2.78
CA GLY A 52 24.98 15.16 -3.52
C GLY A 52 26.36 14.95 -2.90
N THR A 53 27.04 15.98 -2.38
CA THR A 53 28.33 15.79 -1.66
C THR A 53 28.12 14.98 -0.38
N PHE A 54 27.10 15.30 0.41
CA PHE A 54 26.73 14.54 1.60
C PHE A 54 26.48 13.07 1.26
N HIS A 55 25.73 12.80 0.19
CA HIS A 55 25.42 11.45 -0.23
C HIS A 55 26.67 10.69 -0.73
N CYS A 56 27.54 11.35 -1.50
CA CYS A 56 28.84 10.80 -1.89
C CYS A 56 29.72 10.45 -0.68
N ILE A 57 29.74 11.29 0.36
CA ILE A 57 30.48 11.01 1.61
C ILE A 57 29.89 9.79 2.33
N CYS A 58 28.56 9.66 2.37
CA CYS A 58 27.89 8.48 2.93
C CYS A 58 28.26 7.19 2.16
N PHE A 59 28.24 7.20 0.83
CA PHE A 59 28.70 6.07 0.01
C PHE A 59 30.21 5.82 0.12
N ALA A 60 31.00 6.85 0.42
CA ALA A 60 32.43 6.71 0.67
C ALA A 60 32.70 5.97 1.97
N ARG A 61 31.93 6.28 3.03
CA ARG A 61 32.14 5.78 4.39
C ARG A 61 31.41 4.48 4.71
N TYR A 62 30.22 4.26 4.15
CA TYR A 62 29.32 3.15 4.50
C TYR A 62 28.93 2.27 3.31
N GLY A 63 29.39 2.59 2.09
CA GLY A 63 29.04 1.85 0.89
C GLY A 63 29.93 0.62 0.67
N THR A 64 29.32 -0.51 0.31
CA THR A 64 30.03 -1.71 -0.17
C THR A 64 30.05 -1.74 -1.70
N SER A 65 31.11 -2.28 -2.31
CA SER A 65 31.22 -2.41 -3.76
C SER A 65 30.35 -3.55 -4.27
N ILE A 66 29.54 -3.30 -5.30
CA ILE A 66 28.75 -4.35 -5.95
C ILE A 66 29.68 -5.22 -6.80
N GLU A 67 29.58 -6.54 -6.67
CA GLU A 67 30.27 -7.47 -7.55
C GLU A 67 29.78 -7.35 -9.00
N SER A 68 30.70 -7.50 -9.96
CA SER A 68 30.45 -7.25 -11.39
C SER A 68 29.36 -8.15 -12.00
N ARG A 69 29.07 -9.30 -11.38
CA ARG A 69 28.02 -10.24 -11.81
C ARG A 69 26.60 -9.71 -11.61
N TYR A 70 26.38 -8.89 -10.57
CA TYR A 70 25.04 -8.39 -10.20
C TYR A 70 24.70 -7.01 -10.81
N VAL A 71 25.63 -6.40 -11.55
CA VAL A 71 25.40 -5.11 -12.22
C VAL A 71 24.69 -5.34 -13.55
N PRO A 72 23.42 -4.92 -13.72
CA PRO A 72 22.69 -5.14 -14.98
C PRO A 72 23.32 -4.38 -16.14
N ARG A 73 23.44 -5.04 -17.29
CA ARG A 73 23.88 -4.40 -18.56
C ARG A 73 22.64 -3.84 -19.28
N SER A 74 22.26 -2.61 -18.95
CA SER A 74 21.10 -1.94 -19.55
C SER A 74 21.51 -0.84 -20.54
N CYS A 75 20.91 -0.84 -21.73
CA CYS A 75 21.03 0.24 -22.71
C CYS A 75 20.45 1.56 -22.17
N LEU A 76 19.39 1.48 -21.36
CA LEU A 76 18.72 2.65 -20.78
C LEU A 76 19.62 3.40 -19.78
N TYR A 77 20.53 2.70 -19.08
CA TYR A 77 21.52 3.38 -18.23
C TYR A 77 22.54 4.17 -19.06
N LYS A 78 22.97 3.62 -20.21
CA LYS A 78 23.86 4.37 -21.12
C LYS A 78 23.17 5.62 -21.64
N LEU A 79 21.89 5.50 -22.03
CA LEU A 79 21.07 6.64 -22.44
C LEU A 79 20.97 7.69 -21.32
N GLN A 80 20.70 7.28 -20.08
CA GLN A 80 20.62 8.16 -18.92
C GLN A 80 21.94 8.91 -18.63
N LEU A 81 23.08 8.24 -18.76
CA LEU A 81 24.39 8.87 -18.63
C LEU A 81 24.65 9.88 -19.76
N VAL A 82 24.34 9.51 -21.00
CA VAL A 82 24.51 10.38 -22.17
C VAL A 82 23.64 11.63 -22.07
N LEU A 83 22.35 11.48 -21.74
CA LEU A 83 21.42 12.60 -21.56
C LEU A 83 21.87 13.56 -20.46
N SER A 84 22.36 13.03 -19.33
CA SER A 84 22.85 13.86 -18.22
C SER A 84 24.11 14.65 -18.58
N VAL A 85 25.00 14.07 -19.39
CA VAL A 85 26.20 14.77 -19.91
C VAL A 85 25.81 15.81 -20.97
N LEU A 86 24.87 15.48 -21.86
CA LEU A 86 24.37 16.40 -22.89
C LEU A 86 23.75 17.66 -22.29
N LEU A 87 22.95 17.53 -21.22
CA LEU A 87 22.37 18.69 -20.52
C LEU A 87 23.43 19.59 -19.87
N GLY A 88 24.52 19.01 -19.35
CA GLY A 88 25.66 19.78 -18.84
C GLY A 88 26.42 20.52 -19.95
N LEU A 89 26.66 19.85 -21.10
CA LEU A 89 27.32 20.46 -22.26
C LEU A 89 26.49 21.56 -22.90
N GLN A 90 25.17 21.36 -22.99
CA GLN A 90 24.26 22.35 -23.55
C GLN A 90 24.27 23.66 -22.77
N ALA A 91 24.38 23.63 -21.44
CA ALA A 91 24.49 24.84 -20.62
C ALA A 91 25.72 25.69 -20.99
N LEU A 92 26.85 25.03 -21.32
CA LEU A 92 28.05 25.70 -21.80
C LEU A 92 27.87 26.24 -23.22
N VAL A 93 27.23 25.48 -24.11
CA VAL A 93 26.93 25.91 -25.48
C VAL A 93 26.03 27.15 -25.49
N TRP A 94 24.97 27.17 -24.68
CA TRP A 94 24.06 28.32 -24.54
C TRP A 94 24.78 29.58 -24.05
N MET A 95 25.67 29.44 -23.05
CA MET A 95 26.51 30.53 -22.57
C MET A 95 27.44 31.05 -23.67
N THR A 96 28.12 30.17 -24.41
CA THR A 96 29.00 30.59 -25.51
C THR A 96 28.25 31.25 -26.65
N PHE A 97 27.03 30.79 -26.96
CA PHE A 97 26.18 31.38 -27.98
C PHE A 97 25.81 32.83 -27.62
N ARG A 98 25.36 33.07 -26.38
CA ARG A 98 25.07 34.43 -25.88
C ARG A 98 26.30 35.34 -25.85
N VAL A 99 27.48 34.80 -25.57
CA VAL A 99 28.75 35.56 -25.58
C VAL A 99 29.21 35.93 -26.99
N VAL A 100 28.93 35.09 -27.99
CA VAL A 100 29.32 35.35 -29.40
C VAL A 100 28.36 36.33 -30.07
N GLN A 101 27.10 36.33 -29.67
CA GLN A 101 26.05 37.15 -30.27
C GLN A 101 26.05 38.59 -29.74
N ASP A 102 26.22 38.78 -28.42
CA ASP A 102 26.26 40.09 -27.78
C ASP A 102 27.64 40.42 -27.23
N SER A 103 28.20 41.57 -27.62
CA SER A 103 29.48 42.09 -27.08
C SER A 103 29.42 42.45 -25.58
N LEU A 104 28.21 42.54 -25.01
CA LEU A 104 27.93 42.87 -23.62
C LEU A 104 27.07 41.76 -22.99
N VAL A 105 27.66 40.95 -22.11
CA VAL A 105 26.97 39.79 -21.52
C VAL A 105 26.51 40.11 -20.08
N PRO A 106 25.22 39.93 -19.76
CA PRO A 106 24.72 40.10 -18.39
C PRO A 106 25.35 39.08 -17.43
N GLY A 107 25.62 39.50 -16.18
CA GLY A 107 26.27 38.65 -15.18
C GLY A 107 25.50 37.36 -14.85
N TYR A 108 24.16 37.36 -14.94
CA TYR A 108 23.35 36.17 -14.67
C TYR A 108 23.55 35.03 -15.69
N VAL A 109 23.93 35.33 -16.94
CA VAL A 109 24.14 34.33 -18.01
C VAL A 109 25.36 33.46 -17.69
N VAL A 110 26.44 34.09 -17.23
CA VAL A 110 27.68 33.41 -16.81
C VAL A 110 27.41 32.57 -15.56
N LEU A 111 26.71 33.13 -14.56
CA LEU A 111 26.35 32.40 -13.34
C LEU A 111 25.49 31.16 -13.66
N CYS A 112 24.48 31.31 -14.52
CA CYS A 112 23.59 30.24 -14.95
C CYS A 112 24.38 29.11 -15.64
N GLY A 113 25.25 29.43 -16.60
CA GLY A 113 26.09 28.46 -17.31
C GLY A 113 27.01 27.68 -16.36
N CYS A 114 27.70 28.38 -15.46
CA CYS A 114 28.61 27.75 -14.49
C CYS A 114 27.86 26.85 -13.48
N LEU A 115 26.77 27.33 -12.88
CA LEU A 115 26.02 26.56 -11.89
C LEU A 115 25.33 25.33 -12.49
N TYR A 116 24.76 25.44 -13.69
CA TYR A 116 24.18 24.28 -14.37
C TYR A 116 25.24 23.24 -14.75
N ALA A 117 26.40 23.67 -15.27
CA ALA A 117 27.49 22.75 -15.62
C ALA A 117 27.99 22.00 -14.38
N LEU A 118 28.13 22.69 -13.24
CA LEU A 118 28.49 22.09 -11.96
C LEU A 118 27.41 21.14 -11.45
N ALA A 119 26.14 21.53 -11.48
CA ALA A 119 25.02 20.72 -10.98
C ALA A 119 24.86 19.41 -11.77
N TRP A 120 24.86 19.48 -13.11
CA TRP A 120 24.79 18.29 -13.97
C TRP A 120 26.07 17.45 -13.90
N GLY A 121 27.24 18.08 -13.76
CA GLY A 121 28.51 17.40 -13.49
C GLY A 121 28.44 16.57 -12.20
N TRP A 122 27.88 17.12 -11.13
CA TRP A 122 27.72 16.41 -9.86
C TRP A 122 26.67 15.30 -9.93
N ALA A 123 25.55 15.52 -10.61
CA ALA A 123 24.51 14.51 -10.84
C ALA A 123 25.06 13.30 -11.62
N THR A 124 25.90 13.52 -12.63
CA THR A 124 26.55 12.43 -13.38
C THR A 124 27.57 11.65 -12.54
N ALA A 125 28.30 12.34 -11.65
CA ALA A 125 29.20 11.69 -10.71
C ALA A 125 28.43 10.80 -9.73
N LEU A 126 27.32 11.30 -9.17
CA LEU A 126 26.47 10.55 -8.25
C LEU A 126 25.87 9.30 -8.91
N LEU A 127 25.37 9.43 -10.15
CA LEU A 127 24.86 8.31 -10.96
C LEU A 127 25.91 7.21 -11.20
N ARG A 128 27.20 7.56 -11.27
CA ARG A 128 28.30 6.59 -11.38
C ARG A 128 28.64 5.93 -10.05
N VAL A 129 28.55 6.67 -8.95
CA VAL A 129 28.79 6.15 -7.59
C VAL A 129 27.71 5.13 -7.21
N GLU A 130 26.43 5.45 -7.40
CA GLU A 130 25.30 4.55 -7.10
C GLU A 130 25.37 3.23 -7.88
N ARG A 131 25.88 3.26 -9.12
CA ARG A 131 26.04 2.03 -9.90
C ARG A 131 27.13 1.10 -9.36
N LYS A 132 28.14 1.66 -8.68
CA LYS A 132 29.32 0.91 -8.20
C LYS A 132 29.23 0.54 -6.73
N ARG A 133 28.49 1.31 -5.92
CA ARG A 133 28.41 1.16 -4.46
C ARG A 133 26.97 1.13 -3.99
N VAL A 134 26.68 0.26 -3.02
CA VAL A 134 25.37 0.13 -2.38
C VAL A 134 25.52 0.34 -0.87
N LEU A 135 24.54 1.01 -0.25
CA LEU A 135 24.46 1.14 1.19
C LEU A 135 23.72 -0.08 1.77
N VAL A 136 24.26 -0.68 2.82
CA VAL A 136 23.72 -1.91 3.45
C VAL A 136 22.29 -1.73 4.00
N MET A 137 21.92 -0.50 4.35
CA MET A 137 20.59 -0.13 4.86
C MET A 137 19.61 0.34 3.79
N ASP A 138 20.02 0.47 2.52
CA ASP A 138 19.13 0.96 1.47
C ASP A 138 18.13 -0.13 1.08
N ARG A 139 16.97 -0.08 1.72
CA ARG A 139 15.85 -1.01 1.52
C ARG A 139 15.03 -0.66 0.27
N THR A 140 15.31 0.48 -0.37
CA THR A 140 14.44 1.06 -1.40
C THR A 140 14.86 0.73 -2.82
N ARG A 141 13.86 0.38 -3.62
CA ARG A 141 13.95 0.21 -5.07
C ARG A 141 14.30 1.55 -5.71
N GLY A 142 15.32 1.58 -6.56
CA GLY A 142 15.59 2.71 -7.46
C GLY A 142 16.86 3.51 -7.14
N HIS A 143 17.03 4.63 -7.85
CA HIS A 143 18.08 5.62 -7.57
C HIS A 143 17.88 6.29 -6.21
N SER A 144 18.90 6.96 -5.69
CA SER A 144 18.76 7.69 -4.43
C SER A 144 17.67 8.76 -4.51
N ALA A 145 17.07 9.05 -3.36
CA ALA A 145 16.10 10.13 -3.23
C ALA A 145 16.69 11.49 -3.67
N VAL A 146 17.99 11.70 -3.47
CA VAL A 146 18.69 12.93 -3.88
C VAL A 146 18.72 13.08 -5.40
N LEU A 147 19.06 12.01 -6.12
CA LEU A 147 19.15 12.03 -7.58
C LEU A 147 17.76 12.14 -8.23
N LEU A 148 16.76 11.44 -7.67
CA LEU A 148 15.37 11.56 -8.10
C LEU A 148 14.82 12.98 -7.85
N LEU A 149 15.10 13.56 -6.68
CA LEU A 149 14.68 14.92 -6.34
C LEU A 149 15.37 15.97 -7.22
N TYR A 150 16.61 15.74 -7.65
CA TYR A 150 17.30 16.60 -8.60
C TYR A 150 16.62 16.57 -9.98
N TRP A 151 16.33 15.39 -10.53
CA TRP A 151 15.65 15.29 -11.85
C TRP A 151 14.21 15.80 -11.80
N THR A 152 13.47 15.60 -10.70
CA THR A 152 12.14 16.17 -10.55
C THR A 152 12.21 17.69 -10.49
N ALA A 153 13.11 18.26 -9.69
CA ALA A 153 13.29 19.72 -9.61
C ALA A 153 13.69 20.31 -10.97
N ALA A 154 14.56 19.63 -11.72
CA ALA A 154 14.96 20.05 -13.06
C ALA A 154 13.77 20.03 -14.03
N PHE A 155 12.97 18.96 -14.04
CA PHE A 155 11.80 18.86 -14.91
C PHE A 155 10.71 19.86 -14.53
N VAL A 156 10.45 20.06 -13.24
CA VAL A 156 9.51 21.08 -12.73
C VAL A 156 9.95 22.46 -13.18
N ALA A 157 11.25 22.79 -13.07
CA ALA A 157 11.77 24.08 -13.50
C ALA A 157 11.54 24.35 -15.00
N GLU A 158 11.62 23.34 -15.87
CA GLU A 158 11.29 23.53 -17.30
C GLU A 158 9.79 23.76 -17.54
N ASN A 159 8.92 23.19 -16.70
CA ASN A 159 7.48 23.41 -16.78
C ASN A 159 7.07 24.81 -16.27
N LEU A 160 7.83 25.42 -15.36
CA LEU A 160 7.60 26.80 -14.91
C LEU A 160 7.69 27.81 -16.07
N ALA A 161 8.39 27.48 -17.17
CA ALA A 161 8.46 28.30 -18.37
C ALA A 161 7.10 28.52 -19.07
N PHE A 162 6.12 27.63 -18.84
CA PHE A 162 4.76 27.79 -19.40
C PHE A 162 3.96 28.89 -18.70
N VAL A 163 4.32 29.26 -17.47
CA VAL A 163 3.64 30.34 -16.72
C VAL A 163 3.82 31.69 -17.39
N SER A 164 4.90 31.87 -18.16
CA SER A 164 5.26 33.10 -18.87
C SER A 164 4.93 33.08 -20.37
N TRP A 165 3.98 32.23 -20.79
CA TRP A 165 3.59 32.05 -22.20
C TRP A 165 3.15 33.36 -22.88
N GLU A 166 2.43 34.23 -22.16
CA GLU A 166 1.93 35.51 -22.70
C GLU A 166 2.95 36.66 -22.65
N SER A 167 4.16 36.44 -22.11
CA SER A 167 5.12 37.51 -21.94
C SER A 167 5.96 37.75 -23.22
N PRO A 168 6.13 39.00 -23.68
CA PRO A 168 6.87 39.32 -24.90
C PRO A 168 8.40 39.22 -24.74
N ARG A 169 8.89 39.07 -23.50
CA ARG A 169 10.31 38.93 -23.17
C ARG A 169 10.82 37.50 -23.25
N TRP A 170 9.91 36.53 -23.43
CA TRP A 170 10.23 35.12 -23.55
C TRP A 170 10.21 34.69 -25.02
N TRP A 171 10.80 33.54 -25.30
CA TRP A 171 10.99 33.01 -26.64
C TRP A 171 9.71 32.50 -27.34
N TRP A 172 8.53 32.76 -26.78
CA TRP A 172 7.23 32.26 -27.28
C TRP A 172 6.70 33.02 -28.50
N GLY A 173 7.16 34.25 -28.73
CA GLY A 173 6.66 35.11 -29.82
C GLY A 173 7.14 34.74 -31.23
N PHE A 174 8.26 34.02 -31.37
CA PHE A 174 8.90 33.65 -32.64
C PHE A 174 9.14 34.82 -33.63
N GLU A 175 9.16 36.06 -33.14
CA GLU A 175 9.27 37.26 -33.99
C GLU A 175 10.72 37.48 -34.45
N ASN A 176 11.69 37.08 -33.62
CA ASN A 176 13.12 37.24 -33.87
C ASN A 176 13.83 35.89 -34.06
N PRO A 177 14.87 35.80 -34.92
CA PRO A 177 15.65 34.58 -35.08
C PRO A 177 16.34 34.14 -33.78
N GLU A 178 16.57 35.07 -32.86
CA GLU A 178 17.12 34.79 -31.53
C GLU A 178 16.13 33.99 -30.67
N GLN A 179 14.85 34.38 -30.66
CA GLN A 179 13.79 33.68 -29.94
C GLN A 179 13.65 32.24 -30.44
N LEU A 180 13.81 32.02 -31.75
CA LEU A 180 13.78 30.68 -32.34
C LEU A 180 14.90 29.78 -31.80
N VAL A 181 16.12 30.31 -31.66
CA VAL A 181 17.27 29.57 -31.14
C VAL A 181 17.11 29.30 -29.64
N GLU A 182 16.61 30.27 -28.87
CA GLU A 182 16.35 30.08 -27.43
C GLU A 182 15.25 29.06 -27.16
N PHE A 183 14.18 29.09 -27.96
CA PHE A 183 13.14 28.06 -27.93
C PHE A 183 13.71 26.67 -28.26
N ALA A 184 14.62 26.55 -29.23
CA ALA A 184 15.25 25.28 -29.57
C ALA A 184 16.10 24.73 -28.41
N PHE A 185 16.85 25.58 -27.71
CA PHE A 185 17.60 25.18 -26.51
C PHE A 185 16.67 24.77 -25.36
N TRP A 186 15.60 25.51 -25.12
CA TRP A 186 14.60 25.15 -24.11
C TRP A 186 13.90 23.83 -24.45
N LEU A 187 13.47 23.63 -25.70
CA LEU A 187 12.80 22.41 -26.15
C LEU A 187 13.71 21.18 -25.96
N PHE A 188 14.98 21.30 -26.30
CA PHE A 188 15.95 20.23 -26.07
C PHE A 188 16.10 19.93 -24.57
N ARG A 189 16.19 20.96 -23.71
CA ARG A 189 16.24 20.77 -22.25
C ARG A 189 14.98 20.08 -21.72
N TYR A 190 13.81 20.50 -22.18
CA TYR A 190 12.53 19.95 -21.77
C TYR A 190 12.43 18.45 -22.12
N VAL A 191 12.79 18.07 -23.35
CA VAL A 191 12.77 16.67 -23.80
C VAL A 191 13.82 15.84 -23.04
N CYS A 192 15.05 16.34 -22.89
CA CYS A 192 16.11 15.61 -22.18
C CYS A 192 15.85 15.46 -20.68
N SER A 193 15.35 16.51 -20.00
CA SER A 193 15.00 16.44 -18.58
C SER A 193 13.77 15.56 -18.32
N GLY A 194 12.74 15.64 -19.18
CA GLY A 194 11.57 14.78 -19.09
C GLY A 194 11.90 13.30 -19.32
N THR A 195 12.70 12.99 -20.34
CA THR A 195 13.15 11.61 -20.59
C THR A 195 14.01 11.07 -19.44
N LEU A 196 14.88 11.89 -18.85
CA LEU A 196 15.65 11.53 -17.65
C LEU A 196 14.76 11.27 -16.43
N PHE A 197 13.72 12.08 -16.21
CA PHE A 197 12.79 11.88 -15.11
C PHE A 197 12.07 10.52 -15.21
N PHE A 198 11.50 10.20 -16.38
CA PHE A 198 10.80 8.92 -16.59
C PHE A 198 11.74 7.70 -16.53
N ILE A 199 12.95 7.81 -17.10
CA ILE A 199 13.95 6.74 -17.01
C ILE A 199 14.45 6.59 -15.57
N GLY A 200 14.64 7.70 -14.86
CA GLY A 200 15.10 7.76 -13.47
C GLY A 200 14.18 7.01 -12.51
N LEU A 201 12.86 7.12 -12.67
CA LEU A 201 11.87 6.36 -11.90
C LEU A 201 12.00 4.85 -12.07
N LYS A 202 12.49 4.39 -13.23
CA LYS A 202 12.66 2.97 -13.55
C LYS A 202 14.02 2.42 -13.09
N ALA A 203 14.98 3.29 -12.78
CA ALA A 203 16.34 2.99 -12.31
C ALA A 203 17.02 1.80 -13.04
N PRO A 204 17.16 1.86 -14.37
CA PRO A 204 17.54 0.72 -15.21
C PRO A 204 18.97 0.19 -15.00
N GLY A 205 19.80 0.91 -14.25
CA GLY A 205 21.20 0.56 -13.97
C GLY A 205 21.44 -0.17 -12.64
N LEU A 206 20.39 -0.37 -11.84
CA LEU A 206 20.45 -1.02 -10.52
C LEU A 206 19.68 -2.36 -10.53
N PRO A 207 20.10 -3.35 -9.72
CA PRO A 207 19.39 -4.61 -9.60
C PRO A 207 17.94 -4.39 -9.11
N ARG A 208 16.99 -5.15 -9.68
CA ARG A 208 15.55 -5.01 -9.35
C ARG A 208 15.18 -5.49 -7.95
N ARG A 209 15.99 -6.40 -7.39
CA ARG A 209 15.87 -6.89 -6.02
C ARG A 209 16.98 -6.26 -5.16
N PRO A 210 16.71 -5.92 -3.87
CA PRO A 210 17.74 -5.43 -2.96
C PRO A 210 18.92 -6.39 -2.93
N TYR A 211 20.14 -5.87 -2.96
CA TYR A 211 21.36 -6.68 -3.00
C TYR A 211 21.44 -7.67 -1.82
N SER A 212 20.93 -7.29 -0.64
CA SER A 212 20.83 -8.16 0.54
C SER A 212 19.79 -9.29 0.42
N LEU A 213 18.77 -9.14 -0.41
CA LEU A 213 17.79 -10.20 -0.70
C LEU A 213 18.30 -11.17 -1.77
N LEU A 214 19.05 -10.67 -2.75
CA LEU A 214 19.70 -11.53 -3.76
C LEU A 214 20.75 -12.48 -3.14
N ILE A 215 21.28 -12.15 -1.97
CA ILE A 215 22.17 -13.01 -1.18
C ILE A 215 21.38 -14.01 -0.33
N ASN A 216 20.14 -13.68 0.08
CA ASN A 216 19.34 -14.47 1.02
C ASN A 216 18.22 -15.32 0.37
N GLU A 217 17.95 -15.16 -0.94
CA GLU A 217 16.90 -15.90 -1.65
C GLU A 217 17.27 -17.36 -1.97
N ASP A 218 18.54 -17.75 -1.87
CA ASP A 218 18.94 -19.17 -1.98
C ASP A 218 18.39 -20.05 -0.82
N GLU A 219 17.69 -19.48 0.17
CA GLU A 219 17.12 -20.21 1.32
C GLU A 219 15.57 -20.22 1.44
N ARG A 220 14.79 -19.50 0.62
CA ARG A 220 13.35 -19.25 0.96
C ARG A 220 12.27 -19.63 -0.06
N ASP A 221 12.60 -20.16 -1.22
CA ASP A 221 11.61 -20.34 -2.30
C ASP A 221 10.65 -21.56 -2.19
N VAL A 222 10.35 -22.06 -0.97
CA VAL A 222 9.46 -23.24 -0.78
C VAL A 222 8.13 -22.94 -0.05
N GLU A 223 7.91 -21.74 0.52
CA GLU A 223 6.82 -21.58 1.50
C GLU A 223 5.57 -20.75 1.10
N SER A 224 5.44 -20.26 -0.14
CA SER A 224 4.38 -19.28 -0.46
C SER A 224 3.29 -19.73 -1.45
N ASP A 225 2.87 -21.00 -1.43
CA ASP A 225 1.57 -21.36 -2.04
C ASP A 225 0.91 -22.55 -1.33
N GLY A 226 0.23 -22.26 -0.21
CA GLY A 226 -0.50 -23.25 0.58
C GLY A 226 -1.94 -22.83 0.85
N GLN A 227 -2.84 -23.14 -0.08
CA GLN A 227 -4.28 -23.21 0.22
C GLN A 227 -4.60 -24.53 0.97
N PRO A 228 -5.68 -24.58 1.76
CA PRO A 228 -5.75 -25.42 2.95
C PRO A 228 -5.96 -26.92 2.66
N LEU A 229 -5.05 -27.75 3.21
CA LEU A 229 -5.13 -29.22 3.27
C LEU A 229 -6.03 -29.76 4.41
N LEU A 230 -6.81 -28.92 5.07
CA LEU A 230 -7.70 -29.39 6.14
C LEU A 230 -9.10 -29.74 5.59
N GLY A 231 -9.20 -30.98 5.11
CA GLY A 231 -10.40 -31.79 5.21
C GLY A 231 -10.65 -32.16 6.67
N GLY A 232 -11.11 -31.19 7.47
CA GLY A 232 -11.68 -31.44 8.78
C GLY A 232 -13.17 -31.15 8.71
N ALA A 233 -14.00 -32.18 8.82
CA ALA A 233 -15.43 -32.07 8.98
C ALA A 233 -15.76 -31.43 10.34
N ALA A 234 -15.57 -30.11 10.47
CA ALA A 234 -16.19 -29.34 11.54
C ALA A 234 -17.57 -28.89 11.05
N GLN A 235 -18.59 -29.35 11.78
CA GLN A 235 -20.00 -29.11 11.55
C GLN A 235 -20.34 -27.67 11.16
N SER A 236 -21.32 -27.57 10.27
CA SER A 236 -22.02 -26.36 9.84
C SER A 236 -22.84 -25.73 10.97
N GLN A 237 -22.20 -25.30 12.05
CA GLN A 237 -22.82 -24.31 12.93
C GLN A 237 -22.49 -22.93 12.37
N SER A 238 -23.53 -22.11 12.15
CA SER A 238 -23.37 -20.75 11.65
C SER A 238 -22.37 -20.00 12.52
N ALA A 239 -21.31 -19.47 11.91
CA ALA A 239 -20.26 -18.70 12.61
C ALA A 239 -20.80 -17.48 13.40
N TRP A 240 -22.06 -17.12 13.17
CA TRP A 240 -22.80 -16.06 13.86
C TRP A 240 -23.44 -16.49 15.18
N ILE A 241 -23.63 -17.80 15.41
CA ILE A 241 -24.00 -18.32 16.72
C ILE A 241 -22.84 -17.94 17.67
N ASP A 242 -23.17 -17.17 18.71
CA ASP A 242 -22.23 -16.57 19.67
C ASP A 242 -21.34 -15.40 19.19
N PHE A 243 -21.68 -14.70 18.09
CA PHE A 243 -20.94 -13.51 17.64
C PHE A 243 -20.67 -12.50 18.77
N ARG A 244 -21.68 -12.22 19.61
CA ARG A 244 -21.56 -11.29 20.74
C ARG A 244 -20.56 -11.76 21.79
N ARG A 245 -20.50 -13.07 22.07
CA ARG A 245 -19.54 -13.67 23.01
C ARG A 245 -18.13 -13.57 22.43
N LYS A 246 -17.96 -13.94 21.15
CA LYS A 246 -16.68 -13.89 20.45
C LYS A 246 -16.13 -12.46 20.37
N VAL A 247 -16.95 -11.46 20.05
CA VAL A 247 -16.54 -10.04 20.05
C VAL A 247 -16.22 -9.54 21.46
N ARG A 248 -16.98 -9.96 22.49
CA ARG A 248 -16.68 -9.60 23.88
C ARG A 248 -15.35 -10.18 24.34
N LEU A 249 -15.00 -11.38 23.89
CA LEU A 249 -13.69 -11.99 24.16
C LEU A 249 -12.55 -11.24 23.48
N LEU A 250 -12.80 -10.59 22.34
CA LEU A 250 -11.81 -9.79 21.59
C LEU A 250 -11.61 -8.37 22.15
N LEU A 251 -12.63 -7.80 22.80
CA LEU A 251 -12.60 -6.43 23.33
C LEU A 251 -11.40 -6.15 24.26
N PRO A 252 -11.01 -7.05 25.19
CA PRO A 252 -9.84 -6.86 26.04
C PRO A 252 -8.51 -6.88 25.26
N TYR A 253 -8.44 -7.63 24.14
CA TYR A 253 -7.24 -7.68 23.29
C TYR A 253 -7.11 -6.46 22.38
N MET A 254 -8.22 -5.78 22.08
CA MET A 254 -8.21 -4.49 21.39
C MET A 254 -7.67 -3.35 22.24
N TRP A 255 -7.84 -3.43 23.55
CA TRP A 255 -7.46 -2.36 24.45
C TRP A 255 -6.05 -2.63 25.00
N PRO A 256 -5.01 -1.93 24.52
CA PRO A 256 -3.66 -2.09 25.02
C PRO A 256 -3.58 -1.53 26.45
N SER A 257 -3.85 -2.36 27.45
CA SER A 257 -3.86 -1.99 28.87
C SER A 257 -2.48 -1.59 29.41
N GLY A 258 -1.40 -1.92 28.70
CA GLY A 258 -0.02 -1.70 29.15
C GLY A 258 0.61 -0.36 28.77
N SER A 259 0.04 0.44 27.86
CA SER A 259 0.65 1.74 27.51
C SER A 259 -0.35 2.81 27.09
N VAL A 260 -0.23 3.99 27.70
CA VAL A 260 -1.09 5.15 27.44
C VAL A 260 -0.95 5.65 26.01
N VAL A 261 0.25 5.55 25.42
CA VAL A 261 0.51 5.97 24.02
C VAL A 261 -0.31 5.13 23.03
N LEU A 262 -0.39 3.81 23.22
CA LEU A 262 -1.19 2.95 22.35
C LEU A 262 -2.70 3.20 22.53
N GLN A 263 -3.15 3.49 23.76
CA GLN A 263 -4.55 3.86 24.00
C GLN A 263 -4.92 5.17 23.29
N LEU A 264 -4.04 6.18 23.37
CA LEU A 264 -4.24 7.45 22.66
C LEU A 264 -4.24 7.24 21.14
N LEU A 265 -3.38 6.37 20.60
CA LEU A 265 -3.38 5.99 19.18
C LEU A 265 -4.70 5.35 18.76
N VAL A 266 -5.27 4.45 19.57
CA VAL A 266 -6.59 3.85 19.30
C VAL A 266 -7.68 4.92 19.28
N LEU A 267 -7.70 5.83 20.26
CA LEU A 267 -8.66 6.94 20.31
C LEU A 267 -8.50 7.88 19.11
N LEU A 268 -7.27 8.18 18.70
CA LEU A 268 -6.97 8.98 17.51
C LEU A 268 -7.48 8.29 16.24
N CYS A 269 -7.29 6.98 16.10
CA CYS A 269 -7.83 6.21 14.98
C CYS A 269 -9.36 6.24 14.93
N LEU A 270 -10.04 6.14 16.08
CA LEU A 270 -11.50 6.29 16.18
C LEU A 270 -11.96 7.72 15.88
N GLY A 271 -11.20 8.74 16.30
CA GLY A 271 -11.45 10.13 15.93
C GLY A 271 -11.34 10.38 14.42
N LEU A 272 -10.29 9.85 13.79
CA LEU A 272 -10.11 9.89 12.33
C LEU A 272 -11.21 9.12 11.60
N LEU A 273 -11.68 8.01 12.16
CA LEU A 273 -12.83 7.26 11.65
C LEU A 273 -14.08 8.15 11.59
N GLY A 274 -14.38 8.86 12.68
CA GLY A 274 -15.51 9.81 12.72
C GLY A 274 -15.34 10.98 11.76
N ALA A 275 -14.15 11.55 11.68
CA ALA A 275 -13.83 12.63 10.74
C ALA A 275 -14.03 12.20 9.27
N GLU A 276 -13.65 10.96 8.91
CA GLU A 276 -13.87 10.42 7.56
C GLU A 276 -15.35 10.33 7.21
N ARG A 277 -16.23 9.94 8.15
CA ARG A 277 -17.68 9.89 7.93
C ARG A 277 -18.27 11.29 7.71
N ALA A 278 -17.79 12.27 8.47
CA ALA A 278 -18.18 13.67 8.25
C ALA A 278 -17.76 14.16 6.86
N ILE A 279 -16.51 13.92 6.47
CA ILE A 279 -16.00 14.25 5.13
C ILE A 279 -16.84 13.57 4.04
N ASN A 280 -17.18 12.29 4.23
CA ASN A 280 -18.02 11.53 3.31
C ASN A 280 -19.39 12.19 3.04
N VAL A 281 -19.98 12.86 4.04
CA VAL A 281 -21.24 13.59 3.89
C VAL A 281 -21.02 14.94 3.22
N PHE A 282 -19.96 15.67 3.59
CA PHE A 282 -19.71 17.01 3.04
C PHE A 282 -19.33 17.00 1.57
N VAL A 283 -18.66 15.96 1.09
CA VAL A 283 -18.17 15.92 -0.29
C VAL A 283 -19.30 16.05 -1.34
N PRO A 284 -20.38 15.26 -1.31
CA PRO A 284 -21.53 15.45 -2.20
C PRO A 284 -22.23 16.80 -2.03
N ILE A 285 -22.28 17.35 -0.80
CA ILE A 285 -22.90 18.65 -0.51
C ILE A 285 -22.14 19.78 -1.21
N TYR A 286 -20.81 19.79 -1.10
CA TYR A 286 -20.01 20.79 -1.80
C TYR A 286 -20.08 20.61 -3.32
N TYR A 287 -20.25 19.39 -3.81
CA TYR A 287 -20.46 19.17 -5.23
C TYR A 287 -21.81 19.74 -5.72
N LYS A 288 -22.88 19.58 -4.93
CA LYS A 288 -24.16 20.28 -5.16
C LYS A 288 -23.98 21.79 -5.20
N ASN A 289 -23.26 22.36 -4.24
CA ASN A 289 -23.04 23.80 -4.16
C ASN A 289 -22.33 24.34 -5.40
N ILE A 290 -21.31 23.62 -5.91
CA ILE A 290 -20.63 24.01 -7.16
C ILE A 290 -21.61 24.08 -8.33
N VAL A 291 -22.47 23.07 -8.49
CA VAL A 291 -23.46 23.04 -9.57
C VAL A 291 -24.47 24.17 -9.42
N ASN A 292 -24.93 24.45 -8.20
CA ASN A 292 -25.86 25.54 -7.92
C ASN A 292 -25.23 26.92 -8.15
N ASP A 293 -23.97 27.12 -7.73
CA ASP A 293 -23.22 28.37 -7.93
C ASP A 293 -23.00 28.66 -9.41
N LEU A 294 -22.69 27.63 -10.21
CA LEU A 294 -22.57 27.70 -11.66
C LEU A 294 -23.89 28.05 -12.33
N THR A 295 -24.99 27.45 -11.88
CA THR A 295 -26.32 27.70 -12.46
C THR A 295 -26.85 29.09 -12.08
N GLY A 296 -26.54 29.57 -10.87
CA GLY A 296 -26.96 30.87 -10.36
C GLY A 296 -26.12 32.07 -10.81
N GLY A 297 -25.05 31.85 -11.59
CA GLY A 297 -24.18 32.93 -12.08
C GLY A 297 -23.37 33.63 -10.97
N SER A 298 -22.92 32.87 -9.96
CA SER A 298 -22.20 33.43 -8.81
C SER A 298 -20.85 34.05 -9.18
N PRO A 299 -20.33 35.01 -8.38
CA PRO A 299 -19.01 35.61 -8.61
C PRO A 299 -17.89 34.54 -8.69
N TRP A 300 -16.89 34.77 -9.55
CA TRP A 300 -15.74 33.86 -9.69
C TRP A 300 -15.07 33.53 -8.35
N LYS A 301 -14.98 34.52 -7.45
CA LYS A 301 -14.35 34.35 -6.13
C LYS A 301 -15.06 33.29 -5.28
N THR A 302 -16.39 33.29 -5.24
CA THR A 302 -17.16 32.30 -4.45
C THR A 302 -17.06 30.92 -5.09
N LEU A 303 -17.18 30.84 -6.41
CA LEU A 303 -17.02 29.58 -7.14
C LEU A 303 -15.64 28.96 -6.90
N ALA A 304 -14.58 29.75 -7.03
CA ALA A 304 -13.20 29.29 -6.81
C ALA A 304 -13.01 28.77 -5.37
N THR A 305 -13.56 29.46 -4.36
CA THR A 305 -13.50 28.97 -2.97
C THR A 305 -14.26 27.65 -2.77
N THR A 306 -15.47 27.51 -3.33
CA THR A 306 -16.26 26.27 -3.21
C THR A 306 -15.54 25.09 -3.88
N VAL A 307 -14.95 25.31 -5.06
CA VAL A 307 -14.18 24.30 -5.78
C VAL A 307 -12.91 23.90 -5.01
N CYS A 308 -12.16 24.85 -4.46
CA CYS A 308 -10.98 24.54 -3.64
C CYS A 308 -11.33 23.70 -2.42
N ILE A 309 -12.43 24.01 -1.73
CA ILE A 309 -12.89 23.23 -0.57
C ILE A 309 -13.32 21.82 -1.01
N TYR A 310 -14.07 21.69 -2.10
CA TYR A 310 -14.45 20.38 -2.65
C TYR A 310 -13.24 19.51 -2.98
N VAL A 311 -12.24 20.07 -3.67
CA VAL A 311 -11.01 19.35 -4.03
C VAL A 311 -10.23 18.93 -2.78
N LEU A 312 -10.15 19.79 -1.77
CA LEU A 312 -9.53 19.45 -0.49
C LEU A 312 -10.28 18.30 0.22
N LEU A 313 -11.60 18.38 0.30
CA LEU A 313 -12.42 17.32 0.91
C LEU A 313 -12.31 16.00 0.13
N LYS A 314 -12.28 16.05 -1.22
CA LYS A 314 -12.04 14.88 -2.07
C LYS A 314 -10.66 14.28 -1.87
N PHE A 315 -9.62 15.10 -1.68
CA PHE A 315 -8.28 14.63 -1.33
C PHE A 315 -8.26 13.92 0.04
N LEU A 316 -8.98 14.47 1.03
CA LEU A 316 -9.10 13.86 2.36
C LEU A 316 -9.88 12.54 2.33
N GLN A 317 -10.98 12.48 1.56
CA GLN A 317 -11.83 11.30 1.35
C GLN A 317 -11.11 10.20 0.56
N GLY A 318 -10.36 10.59 -0.48
CA GLY A 318 -9.83 9.71 -1.51
C GLY A 318 -10.69 9.71 -2.78
N GLY A 319 -10.05 9.50 -3.93
CA GLY A 319 -10.74 9.36 -5.21
C GLY A 319 -11.64 8.11 -5.19
N GLY A 320 -12.92 8.29 -5.51
CA GLY A 320 -13.99 7.28 -5.44
C GLY A 320 -13.84 6.03 -6.32
N ALA A 321 -12.63 5.71 -6.77
CA ALA A 321 -12.27 4.53 -7.56
C ALA A 321 -11.18 3.69 -6.86
N GLY A 322 -11.31 3.47 -5.54
CA GLY A 322 -10.45 2.54 -4.80
C GLY A 322 -9.11 3.10 -4.29
N SER A 323 -8.83 4.40 -4.48
CA SER A 323 -7.69 5.04 -3.81
C SER A 323 -8.08 5.45 -2.39
N SER A 324 -7.38 4.92 -1.38
CA SER A 324 -7.54 5.33 0.01
C SER A 324 -7.29 6.84 0.16
N GLY A 325 -8.20 7.55 0.82
CA GLY A 325 -8.03 8.98 1.13
C GLY A 325 -6.86 9.24 2.08
N PHE A 326 -6.41 10.50 2.12
CA PHE A 326 -5.33 10.89 3.03
C PHE A 326 -5.66 10.53 4.49
N VAL A 327 -6.90 10.79 4.94
CA VAL A 327 -7.34 10.46 6.30
C VAL A 327 -7.33 8.96 6.56
N SER A 328 -7.82 8.17 5.60
CA SER A 328 -7.83 6.71 5.68
C SER A 328 -6.42 6.13 5.72
N ASN A 329 -5.48 6.67 4.93
CA ASN A 329 -4.07 6.25 4.95
C ASN A 329 -3.38 6.59 6.27
N VAL A 330 -3.57 7.80 6.80
CA VAL A 330 -3.03 8.19 8.11
C VAL A 330 -3.60 7.28 9.21
N ARG A 331 -4.91 7.02 9.20
CA ARG A 331 -5.54 6.08 10.14
C ARG A 331 -4.94 4.68 10.03
N THR A 332 -4.83 4.13 8.82
CA THR A 332 -4.25 2.79 8.60
C THR A 332 -2.79 2.75 9.08
N PHE A 333 -2.01 3.79 8.80
CA PHE A 333 -0.62 3.90 9.27
C PHE A 333 -0.52 3.88 10.80
N LEU A 334 -1.36 4.64 11.50
CA LEU A 334 -1.42 4.64 12.96
C LEU A 334 -1.89 3.28 13.51
N TRP A 335 -2.85 2.65 12.83
CA TRP A 335 -3.39 1.35 13.22
C TRP A 335 -2.38 0.21 13.15
N ILE A 336 -1.46 0.23 12.17
CA ILE A 336 -0.42 -0.81 12.03
C ILE A 336 0.32 -1.02 13.36
N ARG A 337 0.65 0.05 14.09
CA ARG A 337 1.38 -0.07 15.37
C ARG A 337 0.54 -0.76 16.46
N VAL A 338 -0.76 -0.49 16.49
CA VAL A 338 -1.71 -1.14 17.41
C VAL A 338 -1.84 -2.62 17.04
N GLN A 339 -2.05 -2.92 15.77
CA GLN A 339 -2.16 -4.28 15.26
C GLN A 339 -0.92 -5.13 15.60
N GLN A 340 0.28 -4.61 15.34
CA GLN A 340 1.54 -5.30 15.64
C GLN A 340 1.73 -5.55 17.14
N TYR A 341 1.28 -4.62 18.00
CA TYR A 341 1.29 -4.82 19.45
C TYR A 341 0.35 -5.96 19.86
N THR A 342 -0.90 -5.94 19.38
CA THR A 342 -1.91 -6.96 19.70
C THR A 342 -1.47 -8.34 19.23
N GLY A 343 -1.03 -8.47 17.97
CA GLY A 343 -0.53 -9.74 17.42
C GLY A 343 0.62 -10.31 18.24
N ARG A 344 1.60 -9.49 18.61
CA ARG A 344 2.73 -9.91 19.47
C ARG A 344 2.26 -10.40 20.84
N VAL A 345 1.38 -9.66 21.51
CA VAL A 345 0.91 -10.04 22.87
C VAL A 345 0.15 -11.36 22.83
N VAL A 346 -0.73 -11.55 21.84
CA VAL A 346 -1.49 -12.79 21.68
C VAL A 346 -0.56 -13.97 21.37
N GLN A 347 0.37 -13.81 20.42
CA GLN A 347 1.32 -14.86 20.05
C GLN A 347 2.23 -15.26 21.21
N VAL A 348 2.83 -14.29 21.92
CA VAL A 348 3.73 -14.58 23.04
C VAL A 348 2.98 -15.25 24.18
N ARG A 349 1.75 -14.81 24.47
CA ARG A 349 0.95 -15.43 25.54
C ARG A 349 0.53 -16.85 25.19
N LEU A 350 0.12 -17.09 23.94
CA LEU A 350 -0.22 -18.42 23.47
C LEU A 350 1.01 -19.33 23.49
N PHE A 351 2.15 -18.84 23.01
CA PHE A 351 3.41 -19.58 23.01
C PHE A 351 3.86 -19.95 24.43
N ALA A 352 3.76 -19.03 25.38
CA ALA A 352 4.06 -19.29 26.79
C ALA A 352 3.12 -20.36 27.38
N HIS A 353 1.82 -20.29 27.08
CA HIS A 353 0.85 -21.29 27.54
C HIS A 353 1.08 -22.67 26.92
N LEU A 354 1.43 -22.74 25.63
CA LEU A 354 1.77 -24.03 25.00
C LEU A 354 3.00 -24.68 25.64
N HIS A 355 3.95 -23.88 26.14
CA HIS A 355 5.10 -24.38 26.88
C HIS A 355 4.77 -24.89 28.29
N SER A 356 3.65 -24.47 28.89
CA SER A 356 3.20 -25.01 30.18
C SER A 356 2.36 -26.28 30.05
N LEU A 357 1.95 -26.67 28.84
CA LEU A 357 1.25 -27.93 28.60
C LEU A 357 2.17 -29.15 28.77
N SER A 358 1.56 -30.30 29.08
CA SER A 358 2.29 -31.53 29.40
C SER A 358 2.99 -32.14 28.19
N LEU A 359 4.03 -32.94 28.46
CA LEU A 359 4.74 -33.69 27.41
C LEU A 359 3.79 -34.61 26.62
N ARG A 360 2.77 -35.19 27.28
CA ARG A 360 1.76 -36.04 26.64
C ARG A 360 1.02 -35.27 25.54
N TRP A 361 0.63 -34.03 25.83
CA TRP A 361 -0.03 -33.16 24.86
C TRP A 361 0.87 -32.89 23.64
N HIS A 362 2.15 -32.58 23.87
CA HIS A 362 3.12 -32.32 22.79
C HIS A 362 3.39 -33.53 21.90
N LEU A 363 3.42 -34.74 22.47
CA LEU A 363 3.67 -35.98 21.71
C LEU A 363 2.46 -36.43 20.87
N GLN A 364 1.24 -36.11 21.29
CA GLN A 364 0.01 -36.50 20.58
C GLN A 364 -0.32 -35.60 19.38
N ARG A 365 0.28 -34.40 19.31
CA ARG A 365 -0.03 -33.39 18.29
C ARG A 365 1.12 -33.21 17.31
N ARG A 366 0.77 -32.95 16.05
CA ARG A 366 1.75 -32.54 15.03
C ARG A 366 2.10 -31.07 15.26
N THR A 367 3.34 -30.78 15.65
CA THR A 367 3.81 -29.42 15.96
C THR A 367 3.52 -28.41 14.83
N GLY A 368 3.65 -28.84 13.56
CA GLY A 368 3.35 -27.99 12.41
C GLY A 368 1.86 -27.63 12.27
N GLU A 369 0.93 -28.49 12.69
CA GLU A 369 -0.51 -28.19 12.67
C GLU A 369 -0.87 -27.19 13.78
N VAL A 370 -0.27 -27.34 14.95
CA VAL A 370 -0.42 -26.41 16.08
C VAL A 370 0.10 -25.03 15.70
N LEU A 371 1.32 -24.93 15.17
CA LEU A 371 1.92 -23.65 14.77
C LEU A 371 1.09 -22.94 13.69
N ARG A 372 0.60 -23.68 12.68
CA ARG A 372 -0.33 -23.13 11.68
C ARG A 372 -1.65 -22.66 12.28
N SER A 373 -2.13 -23.27 13.37
CA SER A 373 -3.33 -22.80 14.07
C SER A 373 -3.06 -21.47 14.79
N ILE A 374 -1.88 -21.33 15.42
CA ILE A 374 -1.43 -20.09 16.07
C ILE A 374 -1.32 -18.95 15.04
N ASP A 375 -0.60 -19.17 13.95
CA ASP A 375 -0.36 -18.13 12.94
C ASP A 375 -1.66 -17.67 12.27
N ARG A 376 -2.49 -18.64 11.86
CA ARG A 376 -3.80 -18.33 11.25
C ARG A 376 -4.75 -17.68 12.24
N GLY A 377 -4.79 -18.15 13.49
CA GLY A 377 -5.62 -17.58 14.54
C GLY A 377 -5.26 -16.13 14.83
N THR A 378 -3.97 -15.84 14.99
CA THR A 378 -3.47 -14.48 15.26
C THR A 378 -3.77 -13.54 14.08
N SER A 379 -3.42 -13.96 12.85
CA SER A 379 -3.69 -13.17 11.64
C SER A 379 -5.21 -12.95 11.42
N SER A 380 -6.02 -13.94 11.79
CA SER A 380 -7.47 -13.85 11.74
C SER A 380 -8.05 -12.87 12.74
N ILE A 381 -7.51 -12.81 13.96
CA ILE A 381 -7.90 -11.80 14.97
C ILE A 381 -7.65 -10.40 14.41
N ASP A 382 -6.44 -10.15 13.92
CA ASP A 382 -6.05 -8.87 13.35
C ASP A 382 -6.95 -8.44 12.18
N SER A 383 -7.17 -9.38 11.26
CA SER A 383 -7.98 -9.15 10.05
C SER A 383 -9.45 -8.89 10.40
N LEU A 384 -10.04 -9.75 11.24
CA LEU A 384 -11.42 -9.63 11.70
C LEU A 384 -11.64 -8.29 12.39
N LEU A 385 -10.70 -7.88 13.23
CA LEU A 385 -10.76 -6.61 13.93
C LEU A 385 -10.76 -5.42 12.97
N SER A 386 -9.82 -5.42 12.04
CA SER A 386 -9.69 -4.38 11.01
C SER A 386 -10.97 -4.28 10.18
N TYR A 387 -11.54 -5.41 9.74
CA TYR A 387 -12.76 -5.40 8.94
C TYR A 387 -14.01 -4.93 9.70
N ILE A 388 -14.18 -5.34 10.96
CA ILE A 388 -15.34 -4.89 11.76
C ILE A 388 -15.25 -3.38 12.02
N VAL A 389 -14.09 -2.89 12.46
CA VAL A 389 -13.92 -1.48 12.88
C VAL A 389 -13.81 -0.52 11.70
N PHE A 390 -13.14 -0.90 10.61
CA PHE A 390 -12.84 0.01 9.49
C PHE A 390 -13.69 -0.20 8.24
N SER A 391 -14.35 -1.34 8.09
CA SER A 391 -15.24 -1.58 6.95
C SER A 391 -16.70 -1.66 7.39
N ILE A 392 -17.07 -2.61 8.25
CA ILE A 392 -18.48 -2.87 8.56
C ILE A 392 -19.11 -1.73 9.35
N PHE A 393 -18.56 -1.37 10.50
CA PHE A 393 -19.13 -0.33 11.35
C PHE A 393 -19.26 1.00 10.58
N PRO A 394 -18.24 1.46 9.83
CA PRO A 394 -18.35 2.60 8.94
C PRO A 394 -19.42 2.49 7.87
N THR A 395 -19.55 1.36 7.18
CA THR A 395 -20.57 1.22 6.12
C THR A 395 -21.99 1.31 6.67
N ILE A 396 -22.25 0.66 7.81
CA ILE A 396 -23.55 0.74 8.48
C ILE A 396 -23.80 2.18 8.95
N ALA A 397 -22.80 2.84 9.54
CA ALA A 397 -22.90 4.23 9.95
C ALA A 397 -23.17 5.16 8.74
N ASP A 398 -22.47 4.99 7.63
CA ASP A 398 -22.66 5.77 6.40
C ASP A 398 -24.08 5.59 5.83
N ILE A 399 -24.63 4.36 5.85
CA ILE A 399 -26.02 4.10 5.45
C ILE A 399 -27.00 4.82 6.36
N VAL A 400 -26.83 4.71 7.69
CA VAL A 400 -27.72 5.35 8.66
C VAL A 400 -27.66 6.88 8.54
N ILE A 401 -26.46 7.44 8.45
CA ILE A 401 -26.23 8.88 8.25
C ILE A 401 -26.89 9.34 6.95
N ALA A 402 -26.74 8.60 5.85
CA ALA A 402 -27.35 8.95 4.58
C ALA A 402 -28.88 8.94 4.65
N ILE A 403 -29.49 7.94 5.30
CA ILE A 403 -30.95 7.87 5.47
C ILE A 403 -31.43 9.09 6.27
N ILE A 404 -30.78 9.41 7.41
CA ILE A 404 -31.12 10.58 8.22
C ILE A 404 -30.96 11.87 7.42
N TYR A 405 -29.88 11.99 6.63
CA TYR A 405 -29.60 13.15 5.79
C TYR A 405 -30.67 13.35 4.70
N PHE A 406 -31.06 12.28 3.98
CA PHE A 406 -32.07 12.37 2.93
C PHE A 406 -33.48 12.64 3.48
N ILE A 407 -33.83 12.09 4.64
CA ILE A 407 -35.12 12.38 5.28
C ILE A 407 -35.20 13.85 5.71
N SER A 408 -34.11 14.40 6.27
CA SER A 408 -34.08 15.77 6.80
C SER A 408 -33.97 16.86 5.72
N ASN A 409 -33.17 16.64 4.67
CA ASN A 409 -32.88 17.67 3.66
C ASN A 409 -33.77 17.57 2.41
N PHE A 410 -34.31 16.39 2.09
CA PHE A 410 -35.15 16.19 0.91
C PHE A 410 -36.60 15.88 1.32
N ASN A 411 -36.90 14.60 1.55
CA ASN A 411 -38.23 14.09 1.93
C ASN A 411 -38.09 12.64 2.42
N ALA A 412 -39.04 12.18 3.24
CA ALA A 412 -39.12 10.80 3.73
C ALA A 412 -39.10 9.75 2.60
N TRP A 413 -39.68 10.06 1.43
CA TRP A 413 -39.67 9.17 0.26
C TRP A 413 -38.26 8.87 -0.27
N PHE A 414 -37.34 9.85 -0.26
CA PHE A 414 -35.95 9.61 -0.67
C PHE A 414 -35.26 8.67 0.32
N GLY A 415 -35.44 8.92 1.63
CA GLY A 415 -34.92 8.03 2.68
C GLY A 415 -35.44 6.60 2.54
N LEU A 416 -36.73 6.42 2.20
CA LEU A 416 -37.33 5.11 1.98
C LEU A 416 -36.73 4.40 0.76
N ILE A 417 -36.54 5.10 -0.36
CA ILE A 417 -35.91 4.54 -1.57
C ILE A 417 -34.49 4.04 -1.24
N VAL A 418 -33.69 4.86 -0.55
CA VAL A 418 -32.34 4.48 -0.15
C VAL A 418 -32.36 3.28 0.80
N PHE A 419 -33.23 3.30 1.81
CA PHE A 419 -33.35 2.19 2.76
C PHE A 419 -33.72 0.88 2.07
N VAL A 420 -34.76 0.89 1.21
CA VAL A 420 -35.21 -0.30 0.47
C VAL A 420 -34.12 -0.80 -0.46
N CYS A 421 -33.47 0.09 -1.21
CA CYS A 421 -32.38 -0.27 -2.12
C CYS A 421 -31.21 -0.92 -1.38
N MET A 422 -30.75 -0.32 -0.27
CA MET A 422 -29.62 -0.84 0.51
C MET A 422 -29.96 -2.15 1.24
N ALA A 423 -31.18 -2.27 1.80
CA ALA A 423 -31.64 -3.49 2.45
C ALA A 423 -31.76 -4.65 1.45
N LEU A 424 -32.36 -4.40 0.28
CA LEU A 424 -32.48 -5.38 -0.79
C LEU A 424 -31.10 -5.79 -1.32
N TYR A 425 -30.20 -4.83 -1.51
CA TYR A 425 -28.83 -5.08 -1.93
C TYR A 425 -28.10 -6.01 -0.94
N LEU A 426 -28.13 -5.69 0.36
CA LEU A 426 -27.42 -6.46 1.39
C LEU A 426 -27.98 -7.87 1.52
N THR A 427 -29.30 -8.01 1.60
CA THR A 427 -29.98 -9.31 1.73
C THR A 427 -29.70 -10.24 0.55
N LEU A 428 -29.89 -9.75 -0.68
CA LEU A 428 -29.61 -10.55 -1.88
C LEU A 428 -28.12 -10.87 -2.02
N THR A 429 -27.23 -9.93 -1.68
CA THR A 429 -25.78 -10.17 -1.71
C THR A 429 -25.38 -11.30 -0.76
N VAL A 430 -25.91 -11.32 0.47
CA VAL A 430 -25.62 -12.40 1.44
C VAL A 430 -26.17 -13.73 0.95
N ILE A 431 -27.44 -13.78 0.53
CA ILE A 431 -28.09 -15.02 0.06
C ILE A 431 -27.33 -15.63 -1.13
N ILE A 432 -27.01 -14.82 -2.15
CA ILE A 432 -26.28 -15.29 -3.33
C ILE A 432 -24.84 -15.68 -2.96
N THR A 433 -24.19 -14.94 -2.05
CA THR A 433 -22.83 -15.25 -1.59
C THR A 433 -22.77 -16.58 -0.86
N GLU A 434 -23.71 -16.87 0.03
CA GLU A 434 -23.80 -18.16 0.71
C GLU A 434 -24.07 -19.29 -0.29
N TRP A 435 -25.03 -19.10 -1.19
CA TRP A 435 -25.37 -20.09 -2.20
C TRP A 435 -24.17 -20.43 -3.11
N ARG A 436 -23.39 -19.44 -3.58
CA ARG A 436 -22.24 -19.69 -4.46
C ARG A 436 -21.03 -20.29 -3.73
N THR A 437 -20.98 -20.20 -2.41
CA THR A 437 -19.83 -20.69 -1.63
C THR A 437 -19.66 -22.21 -1.78
N LYS A 438 -20.75 -22.96 -2.01
CA LYS A 438 -20.69 -24.40 -2.29
C LYS A 438 -19.89 -24.72 -3.57
N TYR A 439 -20.12 -23.98 -4.65
CA TYR A 439 -19.42 -24.19 -5.93
C TYR A 439 -17.94 -23.91 -5.81
N ARG A 440 -17.59 -22.87 -5.05
CA ARG A 440 -16.19 -22.56 -4.78
C ARG A 440 -15.50 -23.62 -3.93
N ARG A 441 -16.24 -24.25 -3.00
CA ARG A 441 -15.72 -25.37 -2.20
C ARG A 441 -15.47 -26.60 -3.08
N GLU A 442 -16.42 -26.95 -3.93
CA GLU A 442 -16.28 -28.07 -4.87
C GLU A 442 -15.13 -27.84 -5.87
N MET A 443 -15.01 -26.63 -6.41
CA MET A 443 -13.91 -26.22 -7.29
C MET A 443 -12.54 -26.42 -6.63
N ASN A 444 -12.38 -25.96 -5.39
CA ASN A 444 -11.13 -26.13 -4.63
C ASN A 444 -10.82 -27.61 -4.38
N THR A 445 -11.82 -28.46 -4.12
CA THR A 445 -11.61 -29.90 -3.96
C THR A 445 -11.10 -30.52 -5.26
N GLN A 446 -11.64 -30.14 -6.42
CA GLN A 446 -11.15 -30.67 -7.70
C GLN A 446 -9.78 -30.12 -8.09
N ASP A 447 -9.47 -28.87 -7.74
CA ASP A 447 -8.13 -28.30 -7.89
C ASP A 447 -7.10 -29.10 -7.07
N ASN A 448 -7.40 -29.37 -5.81
CA ASN A 448 -6.54 -30.21 -4.95
C ASN A 448 -6.39 -31.63 -5.53
N ASN A 449 -7.45 -32.24 -6.04
CA ASN A 449 -7.38 -33.55 -6.67
C ASN A 449 -6.51 -33.55 -7.93
N ALA A 450 -6.63 -32.52 -8.78
CA ALA A 450 -5.81 -32.39 -9.99
C ALA A 450 -4.34 -32.20 -9.64
N LYS A 451 -4.03 -31.34 -8.66
CA LYS A 451 -2.67 -31.14 -8.13
C LYS A 451 -2.10 -32.41 -7.51
N ALA A 452 -2.88 -33.14 -6.72
CA ALA A 452 -2.45 -34.40 -6.13
C ALA A 452 -2.07 -35.42 -7.19
N LYS A 453 -2.87 -35.57 -8.25
CA LYS A 453 -2.56 -36.45 -9.39
C LYS A 453 -1.27 -36.03 -10.12
N ALA A 454 -1.09 -34.73 -10.36
CA ALA A 454 0.12 -34.23 -11.01
C ALA A 454 1.38 -34.49 -10.18
N VAL A 455 1.33 -34.22 -8.87
CA VAL A 455 2.44 -34.46 -7.95
C VAL A 455 2.76 -35.95 -7.88
N ASP A 456 1.76 -36.81 -7.73
CA ASP A 456 1.94 -38.27 -7.69
C ASP A 456 2.58 -38.83 -8.96
N SER A 457 2.14 -38.35 -10.14
CA SER A 457 2.70 -38.75 -11.44
C SER A 457 4.16 -38.31 -11.60
N LEU A 458 4.50 -37.09 -11.17
CA LEU A 458 5.85 -36.55 -11.29
C LEU A 458 6.84 -37.13 -10.25
N LEU A 459 6.38 -37.41 -9.03
CA LEU A 459 7.18 -38.09 -8.01
C LEU A 459 7.49 -39.54 -8.43
N ASN A 460 6.53 -40.21 -9.08
CA ASN A 460 6.67 -41.58 -9.55
C ASN A 460 7.03 -41.65 -11.05
N PHE A 461 7.76 -40.66 -11.56
CA PHE A 461 8.09 -40.55 -12.99
C PHE A 461 8.79 -41.80 -13.54
N GLU A 462 9.67 -42.43 -12.74
CA GLU A 462 10.36 -43.67 -13.12
C GLU A 462 9.36 -44.79 -13.42
N THR A 463 8.37 -44.98 -12.55
CA THR A 463 7.30 -45.97 -12.73
C THR A 463 6.48 -45.69 -13.99
N VAL A 464 6.11 -44.42 -14.22
CA VAL A 464 5.36 -44.05 -15.44
C VAL A 464 6.16 -44.40 -16.70
N LYS A 465 7.47 -44.17 -16.70
CA LYS A 465 8.38 -44.56 -17.79
C LYS A 465 8.57 -46.06 -17.91
N TYR A 466 8.64 -46.81 -16.81
CA TYR A 466 8.75 -48.28 -16.86
C TYR A 466 7.55 -48.94 -17.54
N TYR A 467 6.35 -48.36 -17.37
CA TYR A 467 5.12 -48.89 -17.96
C TYR A 467 4.75 -48.24 -19.30
N ASN A 468 5.53 -47.30 -19.84
CA ASN A 468 5.17 -46.47 -21.02
C ASN A 468 3.74 -45.89 -20.90
N ALA A 469 3.38 -45.42 -19.70
CA ALA A 469 2.03 -44.98 -19.35
C ALA A 469 1.86 -43.46 -19.43
N GLU A 470 2.71 -42.75 -20.19
CA GLU A 470 2.68 -41.28 -20.25
C GLU A 470 1.35 -40.74 -20.76
N GLU A 471 0.84 -41.28 -21.86
CA GLU A 471 -0.45 -40.85 -22.43
C GLU A 471 -1.62 -41.12 -21.47
N TYR A 472 -1.53 -42.22 -20.71
CA TYR A 472 -2.54 -42.56 -19.70
C TYR A 472 -2.57 -41.54 -18.56
N GLU A 473 -1.41 -41.19 -18.00
CA GLU A 473 -1.33 -40.19 -16.92
C GLU A 473 -1.70 -38.79 -17.42
N VAL A 474 -1.30 -38.42 -18.64
CA VAL A 474 -1.72 -37.17 -19.28
C VAL A 474 -3.25 -37.12 -19.44
N GLY A 475 -3.88 -38.19 -19.94
CA GLY A 475 -5.34 -38.26 -20.06
C GLY A 475 -6.07 -38.24 -18.71
N ARG A 476 -5.53 -38.90 -17.68
CA ARG A 476 -6.07 -38.89 -16.31
C ARG A 476 -5.96 -37.52 -15.65
N PHE A 477 -4.92 -36.75 -16.00
CA PHE A 477 -4.75 -35.36 -15.60
C PHE A 477 -5.70 -34.43 -16.37
N GLU A 478 -5.82 -34.60 -17.69
CA GLU A 478 -6.77 -33.87 -18.53
C GLU A 478 -8.21 -34.02 -18.02
N GLU A 479 -8.65 -35.23 -17.68
CA GLU A 479 -9.99 -35.47 -17.12
C GLU A 479 -10.18 -34.74 -15.78
N ALA A 480 -9.14 -34.66 -14.95
CA ALA A 480 -9.18 -33.92 -13.68
C ALA A 480 -9.30 -32.40 -13.94
N ILE A 481 -8.59 -31.88 -14.93
CA ILE A 481 -8.65 -30.47 -15.33
C ILE A 481 -10.02 -30.14 -15.92
N LEU A 482 -10.61 -30.99 -16.77
CA LEU A 482 -11.96 -30.77 -17.32
C LEU A 482 -13.02 -30.70 -16.20
N LYS A 483 -12.92 -31.58 -15.19
CA LYS A 483 -13.80 -31.52 -14.00
C LYS A 483 -13.62 -30.22 -13.22
N TYR A 484 -12.37 -29.79 -12.99
CA TYR A 484 -12.06 -28.50 -12.37
C TYR A 484 -12.65 -27.32 -13.18
N GLN A 485 -12.42 -27.28 -14.50
CA GLN A 485 -12.87 -26.21 -15.39
C GLN A 485 -14.40 -26.06 -15.39
N SER A 486 -15.15 -27.16 -15.34
CA SER A 486 -16.61 -27.11 -15.25
C SER A 486 -17.11 -26.37 -13.99
N LEU A 487 -16.44 -26.58 -12.85
CA LEU A 487 -16.77 -25.95 -11.57
C LEU A 487 -16.22 -24.52 -11.48
N GLU A 488 -15.07 -24.26 -12.10
CA GLU A 488 -14.52 -22.92 -12.26
C GLU A 488 -15.47 -22.03 -13.07
N TRP A 489 -15.99 -22.55 -14.18
CA TRP A 489 -17.01 -21.85 -14.97
C TRP A 489 -18.23 -21.52 -14.12
N LEU A 490 -18.76 -22.47 -13.34
CA LEU A 490 -19.92 -22.26 -12.47
C LEU A 490 -19.63 -21.22 -11.36
N THR A 491 -18.41 -21.23 -10.82
CA THR A 491 -17.94 -20.27 -9.80
C THR A 491 -17.81 -18.84 -10.36
N ASN A 492 -17.37 -18.71 -11.61
CA ASN A 492 -17.25 -17.43 -12.31
C ASN A 492 -18.61 -16.93 -12.83
N ALA A 493 -19.44 -17.82 -13.39
CA ALA A 493 -20.80 -17.50 -13.82
C ALA A 493 -21.67 -17.02 -12.65
N SER A 494 -21.58 -17.68 -11.48
CA SER A 494 -22.28 -17.23 -10.27
C SER A 494 -21.79 -15.87 -9.75
N LEU A 495 -20.51 -15.52 -9.94
CA LEU A 495 -20.00 -14.18 -9.63
C LEU A 495 -20.55 -13.13 -10.59
N ALA A 496 -20.59 -13.45 -11.89
CA ALA A 496 -21.18 -12.57 -12.89
C ALA A 496 -22.67 -12.32 -12.61
N LEU A 497 -23.42 -13.36 -12.23
CA LEU A 497 -24.82 -13.24 -11.82
C LEU A 497 -25.00 -12.35 -10.59
N LEU A 498 -24.12 -12.48 -9.58
CA LEU A 498 -24.11 -11.59 -8.41
C LEU A 498 -23.91 -10.14 -8.83
N ASN A 499 -22.87 -9.85 -9.61
CA ASN A 499 -22.57 -8.50 -10.07
C ASN A 499 -23.72 -7.92 -10.92
N GLN A 500 -24.34 -8.73 -11.77
CA GLN A 500 -25.47 -8.30 -12.59
C GLN A 500 -26.71 -7.99 -11.74
N THR A 501 -27.01 -8.83 -10.74
CA THR A 501 -28.12 -8.61 -9.80
C THR A 501 -27.90 -7.33 -9.00
N GLN A 502 -26.67 -7.12 -8.51
CA GLN A 502 -26.28 -5.91 -7.81
C GLN A 502 -26.43 -4.65 -8.68
N ASN A 503 -25.91 -4.68 -9.92
CA ASN A 503 -26.06 -3.60 -10.88
C ASN A 503 -27.54 -3.30 -11.20
N LEU A 504 -28.39 -4.32 -11.30
CA LEU A 504 -29.82 -4.15 -11.53
C LEU A 504 -30.50 -3.41 -10.36
N ILE A 505 -30.19 -3.78 -9.11
CA ILE A 505 -30.75 -3.13 -7.91
C ILE A 505 -30.32 -1.67 -7.84
N ILE A 506 -29.02 -1.38 -8.07
CA ILE A 506 -28.49 -0.01 -8.04
C ILE A 506 -29.09 0.80 -9.19
N GLY A 507 -29.16 0.22 -10.38
CA GLY A 507 -29.75 0.87 -11.56
C GLY A 507 -31.21 1.21 -11.33
N ALA A 508 -31.99 0.30 -10.75
CA ALA A 508 -33.39 0.54 -10.40
C ALA A 508 -33.55 1.61 -9.31
N GLY A 509 -32.72 1.54 -8.25
CA GLY A 509 -32.74 2.53 -7.17
C GLY A 509 -32.33 3.94 -7.63
N LEU A 510 -31.29 4.02 -8.46
CA LEU A 510 -30.86 5.26 -9.10
C LEU A 510 -31.93 5.78 -10.05
N LEU A 511 -32.52 4.95 -10.90
CA LEU A 511 -33.61 5.34 -11.80
C LEU A 511 -34.81 5.92 -11.03
N ALA A 512 -35.29 5.20 -10.01
CA ALA A 512 -36.43 5.63 -9.21
C ALA A 512 -36.16 6.96 -8.48
N GLY A 513 -35.01 7.09 -7.82
CA GLY A 513 -34.66 8.31 -7.10
C GLY A 513 -34.33 9.48 -8.03
N SER A 514 -33.68 9.22 -9.17
CA SER A 514 -33.40 10.23 -10.20
C SER A 514 -34.67 10.77 -10.85
N LEU A 515 -35.65 9.91 -11.17
CA LEU A 515 -36.95 10.35 -11.70
C LEU A 515 -37.71 11.20 -10.68
N LEU A 516 -37.73 10.77 -9.41
CA LEU A 516 -38.36 11.54 -8.34
C LEU A 516 -37.67 12.89 -8.12
N CYS A 517 -36.33 12.92 -8.12
CA CYS A 517 -35.56 14.16 -8.00
C CYS A 517 -35.80 15.08 -9.20
N ALA A 518 -35.80 14.56 -10.42
CA ALA A 518 -36.07 15.33 -11.63
C ALA A 518 -37.48 15.94 -11.60
N TYR A 519 -38.49 15.20 -11.12
CA TYR A 519 -39.84 15.71 -10.91
C TYR A 519 -39.85 16.92 -9.95
N PHE A 520 -39.22 16.80 -8.77
CA PHE A 520 -39.16 17.89 -7.80
C PHE A 520 -38.34 19.10 -8.27
N VAL A 521 -37.32 18.88 -9.11
CA VAL A 521 -36.59 19.97 -9.78
C VAL A 521 -37.48 20.66 -10.81
N SER A 522 -38.29 19.91 -11.58
CA SER A 522 -39.22 20.48 -12.56
C SER A 522 -40.36 21.28 -11.90
N GLU A 523 -40.78 20.89 -10.68
CA GLU A 523 -41.73 21.66 -9.87
C GLU A 523 -41.09 22.86 -9.14
N GLY A 524 -39.77 23.08 -9.29
CA GLY A 524 -39.05 24.19 -8.66
C GLY A 524 -38.84 24.04 -7.14
N LYS A 525 -39.08 22.85 -6.57
CA LYS A 525 -38.88 22.58 -5.14
C LYS A 525 -37.42 22.27 -4.79
N PHE A 526 -36.66 21.75 -5.75
CA PHE A 526 -35.22 21.45 -5.63
C PHE A 526 -34.41 22.16 -6.71
N GLN A 527 -33.11 22.31 -6.48
CA GLN A 527 -32.16 22.89 -7.44
C GLN A 527 -31.48 21.81 -8.29
N VAL A 528 -30.86 22.20 -9.40
CA VAL A 528 -30.17 21.25 -10.30
C VAL A 528 -29.03 20.50 -9.58
N GLY A 529 -28.36 21.14 -8.61
CA GLY A 529 -27.32 20.50 -7.81
C GLY A 529 -27.84 19.38 -6.89
N ASP A 530 -29.12 19.39 -6.50
CA ASP A 530 -29.73 18.32 -5.69
C ASP A 530 -29.77 16.98 -6.43
N TYR A 531 -30.00 17.02 -7.74
CA TYR A 531 -29.94 15.84 -8.59
C TYR A 531 -28.53 15.22 -8.61
N VAL A 532 -27.52 16.07 -8.73
CA VAL A 532 -26.11 15.63 -8.73
C VAL A 532 -25.71 15.11 -7.35
N LEU A 533 -26.19 15.70 -6.26
CA LEU A 533 -25.99 15.20 -4.90
C LEU A 533 -26.53 13.78 -4.76
N PHE A 534 -27.79 13.56 -5.16
CA PHE A 534 -28.43 12.26 -5.03
C PHE A 534 -27.63 11.19 -5.78
N GLY A 535 -27.31 11.44 -7.06
CA GLY A 535 -26.56 10.48 -7.88
C GLY A 535 -25.18 10.17 -7.31
N THR A 536 -24.42 11.19 -6.90
CA THR A 536 -23.07 10.98 -6.36
C THR A 536 -23.07 10.31 -5.00
N TYR A 537 -24.03 10.63 -4.13
CA TYR A 537 -24.08 10.06 -2.79
C TYR A 537 -24.52 8.59 -2.82
N ILE A 538 -25.44 8.22 -3.71
CA ILE A 538 -25.84 6.81 -3.92
C ILE A 538 -24.66 5.96 -4.39
N ILE A 539 -23.88 6.44 -5.38
CA ILE A 539 -22.70 5.73 -5.86
C ILE A 539 -21.66 5.56 -4.73
N GLN A 540 -21.48 6.60 -3.92
CA GLN A 540 -20.54 6.56 -2.79
C GLN A 540 -20.95 5.52 -1.73
N LEU A 541 -22.25 5.39 -1.43
CA LEU A 541 -22.75 4.35 -0.52
C LEU A 541 -22.55 2.95 -1.10
N TYR A 542 -22.66 2.78 -2.42
CA TYR A 542 -22.51 1.50 -3.08
C TYR A 542 -21.06 0.96 -3.09
N THR A 543 -20.06 1.83 -3.28
CA THR A 543 -18.66 1.40 -3.42
C THR A 543 -18.19 0.42 -2.32
N PRO A 544 -18.37 0.70 -1.01
CA PRO A 544 -17.94 -0.23 0.02
C PRO A 544 -18.85 -1.47 0.15
N LEU A 545 -20.11 -1.38 -0.30
CA LEU A 545 -21.08 -2.47 -0.27
C LEU A 545 -20.71 -3.61 -1.24
N ASN A 546 -20.07 -3.30 -2.36
CA ASN A 546 -19.56 -4.32 -3.30
C ASN A 546 -18.57 -5.30 -2.64
N TRP A 547 -17.78 -4.81 -1.69
CA TRP A 547 -16.81 -5.63 -0.94
C TRP A 547 -17.45 -6.41 0.21
N PHE A 548 -18.71 -6.14 0.54
CA PHE A 548 -19.39 -6.73 1.70
C PHE A 548 -19.52 -8.26 1.60
N GLY A 549 -19.81 -8.80 0.41
CA GLY A 549 -19.84 -10.25 0.20
C GLY A 549 -18.47 -10.92 0.41
N THR A 550 -17.37 -10.21 0.16
CA THR A 550 -16.03 -10.68 0.50
C THR A 550 -15.77 -10.58 2.00
N TYR A 551 -16.12 -9.46 2.64
CA TYR A 551 -16.00 -9.32 4.09
C TYR A 551 -16.77 -10.39 4.85
N TYR A 552 -18.00 -10.70 4.43
CA TYR A 552 -18.81 -11.76 5.03
C TYR A 552 -18.06 -13.09 5.12
N ARG A 553 -17.49 -13.54 4.00
CA ARG A 553 -16.74 -14.81 3.94
C ARG A 553 -15.44 -14.76 4.73
N VAL A 554 -14.72 -13.64 4.67
CA VAL A 554 -13.47 -13.47 5.41
C VAL A 554 -13.73 -13.51 6.91
N ILE A 555 -14.78 -12.85 7.39
CA ILE A 555 -15.18 -12.86 8.79
C ILE A 555 -15.55 -14.26 9.25
N GLN A 556 -16.35 -15.00 8.48
CA GLN A 556 -16.68 -16.39 8.80
C GLN A 556 -15.42 -17.25 8.93
N ARG A 557 -14.49 -17.14 7.98
CA ARG A 557 -13.20 -17.85 8.03
C ARG A 557 -12.39 -17.45 9.25
N SER A 558 -12.24 -16.15 9.49
CA SER A 558 -11.46 -15.64 10.63
C SER A 558 -12.06 -16.07 11.96
N PHE A 559 -13.38 -16.21 12.07
CA PHE A 559 -14.01 -16.77 13.26
C PHE A 559 -13.64 -18.24 13.49
N ILE A 560 -13.60 -19.06 12.44
CA ILE A 560 -13.24 -20.49 12.54
C ILE A 560 -11.76 -20.65 12.92
N ASP A 561 -10.87 -19.92 12.25
CA ASP A 561 -9.43 -19.95 12.50
C ASP A 561 -9.12 -19.46 13.94
N MET A 562 -9.81 -18.40 14.38
CA MET A 562 -9.69 -17.87 15.74
C MET A 562 -10.25 -18.84 16.79
N GLU A 563 -11.37 -19.52 16.53
CA GLU A 563 -11.94 -20.51 17.46
C GLU A 563 -10.99 -21.69 17.66
N SER A 564 -10.30 -22.12 16.60
CA SER A 564 -9.28 -23.17 16.67
C SER A 564 -8.09 -22.75 17.53
N MET A 565 -7.72 -21.48 17.49
CA MET A 565 -6.67 -20.91 18.33
C MET A 565 -7.13 -20.74 19.79
N PHE A 566 -8.37 -20.30 20.04
CA PHE A 566 -8.89 -20.21 21.40
C PHE A 566 -9.03 -21.57 22.08
N LYS A 567 -9.35 -22.63 21.34
CA LYS A 567 -9.29 -24.00 21.86
C LYS A 567 -7.92 -24.38 22.40
N LEU A 568 -6.83 -23.83 21.85
CA LEU A 568 -5.47 -24.04 22.38
C LEU A 568 -5.21 -23.22 23.64
N PHE A 569 -5.88 -22.08 23.83
CA PHE A 569 -5.82 -21.28 25.07
C PHE A 569 -6.66 -21.87 26.20
N ASP A 570 -7.72 -22.61 25.86
CA ASP A 570 -8.62 -23.24 26.82
C ASP A 570 -8.13 -24.63 27.27
N GLU A 571 -7.00 -25.11 26.74
CA GLU A 571 -6.42 -26.40 27.12
C GLU A 571 -5.86 -26.31 28.56
N GLU A 572 -6.25 -27.25 29.42
CA GLU A 572 -5.78 -27.23 30.80
C GLU A 572 -4.38 -27.83 30.94
N GLU A 573 -3.57 -27.22 31.81
CA GLU A 573 -2.28 -27.77 32.23
C GLU A 573 -2.51 -29.04 33.08
N GLU A 574 -2.04 -30.21 32.62
CA GLU A 574 -2.17 -31.47 33.38
C GLU A 574 -1.31 -31.47 34.65
N VAL A 575 -0.17 -30.79 34.62
CA VAL A 575 0.78 -30.70 35.74
C VAL A 575 0.78 -29.25 36.24
N LYS A 576 0.06 -29.00 37.34
CA LYS A 576 -0.02 -27.69 37.99
C LYS A 576 0.72 -27.76 39.33
N ASP A 577 1.52 -26.75 39.63
CA ASP A 577 2.08 -26.56 40.96
C ASP A 577 0.93 -26.33 41.96
N ASP A 578 1.06 -26.87 43.17
CA ASP A 578 0.13 -26.58 44.26
C ASP A 578 0.23 -25.09 44.65
N VAL A 579 -0.87 -24.51 45.15
CA VAL A 579 -0.99 -23.07 45.45
C VAL A 579 0.08 -22.59 46.44
N ASN A 580 0.58 -23.49 47.29
CA ASN A 580 1.62 -23.23 48.29
C ASN A 580 2.94 -23.97 48.01
N ALA A 581 3.21 -24.36 46.76
CA ALA A 581 4.45 -25.01 46.37
C ALA A 581 5.65 -24.12 46.75
N ARG A 582 6.55 -24.65 47.59
CA ARG A 582 7.77 -23.96 48.02
C ARG A 582 8.89 -24.27 47.05
N ALA A 583 9.79 -23.30 46.85
CA ALA A 583 11.02 -23.54 46.11
C ALA A 583 11.81 -24.70 46.74
N LEU A 584 12.27 -25.65 45.91
CA LEU A 584 13.00 -26.82 46.36
C LEU A 584 14.27 -26.41 47.10
N GLN A 585 14.36 -26.71 48.40
CA GLN A 585 15.58 -26.52 49.19
C GLN A 585 16.47 -27.75 49.09
N TYR A 586 17.46 -27.71 48.20
CA TYR A 586 18.41 -28.80 48.00
C TYR A 586 19.34 -28.97 49.22
N LYS A 587 19.19 -30.07 49.96
CA LYS A 587 20.03 -30.39 51.14
C LYS A 587 20.87 -31.66 50.98
N ARG A 588 20.25 -32.76 50.54
CA ARG A 588 20.91 -34.08 50.50
C ARG A 588 20.86 -34.77 49.13
N GLY A 589 19.92 -34.42 48.24
CA GLY A 589 19.83 -35.07 46.93
C GLY A 589 19.43 -36.55 47.00
N GLU A 590 18.66 -36.91 48.02
CA GLU A 590 18.04 -38.23 48.20
C GLU A 590 16.74 -38.28 47.37
N ILE A 591 16.54 -39.36 46.60
CA ILE A 591 15.36 -39.58 45.76
C ILE A 591 14.68 -40.85 46.25
N GLU A 592 13.42 -40.75 46.65
CA GLU A 592 12.61 -41.86 47.13
C GLU A 592 11.38 -42.04 46.24
N PHE A 593 11.19 -43.26 45.74
CA PHE A 593 9.96 -43.71 45.09
C PHE A 593 9.21 -44.57 46.10
N GLU A 594 7.97 -44.20 46.42
CA GLU A 594 7.10 -44.94 47.35
C GLU A 594 5.80 -45.33 46.66
N ASN A 595 5.64 -46.62 46.37
CA ASN A 595 4.48 -47.23 45.73
C ASN A 595 4.04 -46.49 44.46
N VAL A 596 5.01 -46.14 43.61
CA VAL A 596 4.77 -45.33 42.42
C VAL A 596 4.15 -46.18 41.32
N SER A 597 2.96 -45.78 40.90
CA SER A 597 2.23 -46.35 39.77
C SER A 597 2.00 -45.27 38.71
N PHE A 598 2.25 -45.60 37.44
CA PHE A 598 2.22 -44.62 36.34
C PHE A 598 1.68 -45.21 35.04
N SER A 599 0.87 -44.43 34.32
CA SER A 599 0.28 -44.78 33.03
C SER A 599 0.23 -43.58 32.09
N TYR A 600 0.68 -43.73 30.84
CA TYR A 600 0.52 -42.70 29.79
C TYR A 600 -0.91 -42.66 29.19
N ILE A 601 -1.61 -43.79 29.23
CA ILE A 601 -2.95 -43.98 28.71
C ILE A 601 -3.74 -44.69 29.80
N GLU A 602 -4.95 -44.23 30.08
CA GLU A 602 -5.84 -44.87 31.05
C GLU A 602 -5.98 -46.37 30.74
N GLY A 603 -5.82 -47.21 31.76
CA GLY A 603 -5.89 -48.67 31.65
C GLY A 603 -4.60 -49.36 31.17
N LYS A 604 -3.52 -48.63 30.88
CA LYS A 604 -2.19 -49.21 30.58
C LYS A 604 -1.13 -48.69 31.55
N GLU A 605 -1.02 -49.35 32.70
CA GLU A 605 0.03 -49.10 33.68
C GLU A 605 1.38 -49.63 33.21
N ILE A 606 2.39 -48.75 33.26
CA ILE A 606 3.78 -49.03 32.91
C ILE A 606 4.60 -49.30 34.18
N LEU A 607 4.48 -48.43 35.18
CA LEU A 607 5.02 -48.65 36.52
C LEU A 607 3.90 -49.16 37.42
N LYS A 608 4.18 -50.23 38.16
CA LYS A 608 3.24 -50.87 39.09
C LYS A 608 3.90 -51.02 40.45
N ASP A 609 3.45 -50.24 41.42
CA ASP A 609 3.87 -50.27 42.82
C ASP A 609 5.40 -50.31 43.01
N VAL A 610 6.11 -49.46 42.27
CA VAL A 610 7.58 -49.43 42.29
C VAL A 610 8.07 -48.59 43.48
N SER A 611 8.91 -49.20 44.32
CA SER A 611 9.48 -48.56 45.51
C SER A 611 10.99 -48.79 45.61
N PHE A 612 11.77 -47.71 45.67
CA PHE A 612 13.23 -47.75 45.90
C PHE A 612 13.75 -46.38 46.34
N THR A 613 14.93 -46.37 46.99
CA THR A 613 15.58 -45.15 47.47
C THR A 613 16.98 -45.04 46.90
N VAL A 614 17.33 -43.86 46.37
CA VAL A 614 18.65 -43.51 45.86
C VAL A 614 19.34 -42.57 46.85
N LEU A 615 20.44 -43.03 47.45
CA LEU A 615 21.18 -42.25 48.43
C LEU A 615 22.08 -41.18 47.77
N PRO A 616 22.45 -40.13 48.51
CA PRO A 616 23.30 -39.05 48.00
C PRO A 616 24.61 -39.56 47.40
N GLY A 617 24.92 -39.16 46.17
CA GLY A 617 26.17 -39.50 45.48
C GLY A 617 26.25 -40.93 44.93
N GLN A 618 25.17 -41.72 45.03
CA GLN A 618 25.10 -43.02 44.40
C GLN A 618 24.70 -42.93 42.92
N THR A 619 25.23 -43.86 42.12
CA THR A 619 24.82 -44.09 40.74
C THR A 619 23.98 -45.36 40.69
N VAL A 620 22.75 -45.26 40.23
CA VAL A 620 21.85 -46.40 40.03
C VAL A 620 21.73 -46.70 38.55
N ALA A 621 21.85 -47.98 38.18
CA ALA A 621 21.58 -48.46 36.84
C ALA A 621 20.13 -48.98 36.78
N LEU A 622 19.33 -48.41 35.88
CA LEU A 622 17.93 -48.77 35.64
C LEU A 622 17.79 -49.74 34.48
#